data_AF-A0A1F6PI29-F1
#
_entry.id   AF-A0A1F6PI29-F1
#
_cell.length_a   1.000
_cell.length_b   1.000
_cell.length_c   1.000
_cell.angle_alpha   90.00
_cell.angle_beta   90.00
_cell.angle_gamma   90.00
#
_symmetry.space_group_name_H-M   'P 1'
#
loop_
_entity.id
_entity.type
_entity.pdbx_description
1 polymer ?
#
loop_
_entity_poly.entity_id
_entity_poly.type
_entity_poly.pdbx_seq_one_letter_code
_entity_poly.pdbx_strand_id
1 'polypeptide(L)'
;MQHKRWYDKNEALKQIMEILENSDEDTRNDIANDIIQLIVNKQYDIDNFIQVINDESPYSRNRWYDQDETIHSAVEMLKNIDETEKKELFQEILTTLLNFGNE
;
A
#
# COMPACT_ATOMS: atom_id res chain seq x y z
N MET A 1 11.88 22.72 -3.82
CA MET A 1 11.65 22.03 -2.52
C MET A 1 10.95 20.73 -2.86
N GLN A 2 11.59 19.58 -2.62
CA GLN A 2 10.93 18.28 -2.85
C GLN A 2 9.77 18.19 -1.84
N HIS A 3 8.53 18.20 -2.33
CA HIS A 3 7.38 17.94 -1.48
C HIS A 3 7.52 16.52 -0.93
N LYS A 4 7.79 16.37 0.37
CA LYS A 4 7.81 15.06 1.02
C LYS A 4 6.42 14.44 0.89
N ARG A 5 6.32 13.34 0.15
CA ARG A 5 5.11 12.52 0.04
C ARG A 5 4.81 11.94 1.44
N TRP A 6 3.55 11.57 1.70
CA TRP A 6 3.13 11.10 3.04
C TRP A 6 3.93 9.87 3.50
N TYR A 7 4.34 9.02 2.55
CA TYR A 7 5.13 7.82 2.77
C TYR A 7 6.64 8.06 2.91
N ASP A 8 7.17 9.23 2.56
CA ASP A 8 8.62 9.51 2.62
C ASP A 8 9.16 9.54 4.06
N LYS A 9 8.28 9.51 5.07
CA LYS A 9 8.64 9.53 6.50
C LYS A 9 9.06 8.16 7.03
N ASN A 10 8.72 7.08 6.35
CA ASN A 10 9.03 5.71 6.77
C ASN A 10 9.81 5.01 5.64
N GLU A 11 11.01 4.52 5.93
CA GLU A 11 11.90 3.95 4.92
C GLU A 11 11.33 2.68 4.27
N ALA A 12 10.67 1.81 5.03
CA ALA A 12 10.07 0.59 4.51
C ALA A 12 8.87 0.92 3.60
N LEU A 13 8.00 1.82 4.05
CA LEU A 13 6.86 2.27 3.26
C LEU A 13 7.28 3.01 1.98
N LYS A 14 8.33 3.83 2.06
CA LYS A 14 8.91 4.47 0.90
C LYS A 14 9.37 3.43 -0.13
N GLN A 15 10.07 2.38 0.30
CA GLN A 15 10.51 1.31 -0.59
C GLN A 15 9.33 0.53 -1.19
N ILE A 16 8.30 0.23 -0.40
CA ILE A 16 7.07 -0.42 -0.90
C ILE A 16 6.45 0.42 -2.03
N MET A 17 6.29 1.73 -1.80
CA MET A 17 5.72 2.64 -2.80
C MET A 17 6.62 2.79 -4.04
N GLU A 18 7.94 2.78 -3.87
CA GLU A 18 8.90 2.81 -4.99
C GLU A 18 8.84 1.53 -5.83
N ILE A 19 8.70 0.36 -5.22
CA ILE A 19 8.51 -0.91 -5.93
C ILE A 19 7.20 -0.84 -6.73
N LEU A 20 6.09 -0.49 -6.07
CA LEU A 20 4.77 -0.37 -6.70
C LEU A 20 4.76 0.63 -7.88
N GLU A 21 5.43 1.79 -7.74
CA GLU A 21 5.49 2.82 -8.80
C GLU A 21 6.31 2.36 -10.01
N ASN A 22 7.35 1.54 -9.80
CA ASN A 22 8.30 1.12 -10.84
C ASN A 22 7.99 -0.24 -11.48
N SER A 23 7.10 -1.06 -10.90
CA SER A 23 6.63 -2.31 -11.52
C SER A 23 5.79 -2.05 -12.77
N ASP A 24 5.83 -2.97 -13.74
CA ASP A 24 4.89 -2.97 -14.87
C ASP A 24 3.44 -3.20 -14.40
N GLU A 25 2.46 -2.95 -15.26
CA GLU A 25 1.03 -2.93 -14.91
C GLU A 25 0.52 -4.25 -14.34
N ASP A 26 0.91 -5.39 -14.93
CA ASP A 26 0.51 -6.71 -14.47
C ASP A 26 1.13 -7.02 -13.09
N THR A 27 2.46 -6.88 -12.98
CA THR A 27 3.19 -7.11 -11.73
C THR A 27 2.70 -6.17 -10.62
N ARG A 28 2.37 -4.93 -10.95
CA ARG A 28 1.89 -3.93 -9.99
C ARG A 28 0.54 -4.30 -9.40
N ASN A 29 -0.36 -4.86 -10.20
CA ASN A 29 -1.64 -5.36 -9.72
C ASN A 29 -1.48 -6.59 -8.83
N ASP A 30 -0.58 -7.52 -9.17
CA ASP A 30 -0.27 -8.67 -8.32
C ASP A 30 0.30 -8.23 -6.97
N ILE A 31 1.25 -7.30 -6.98
CA ILE A 31 1.80 -6.70 -5.75
C ILE A 31 0.72 -6.02 -4.91
N ALA A 32 -0.18 -5.25 -5.54
CA ALA A 32 -1.26 -4.58 -4.84
C ALA A 32 -2.22 -5.58 -4.17
N ASN A 33 -2.56 -6.66 -4.85
CA ASN A 33 -3.37 -7.74 -4.29
C ASN A 33 -2.70 -8.40 -3.08
N ASP A 34 -1.40 -8.67 -3.15
CA ASP A 34 -0.66 -9.27 -2.04
C ASP A 34 -0.56 -8.35 -0.83
N ILE A 35 -0.37 -7.04 -1.06
CA ILE A 35 -0.42 -6.04 0.01
C ILE A 35 -1.79 -6.09 0.71
N ILE A 36 -2.89 -6.08 -0.05
CA ILE A 36 -4.25 -6.18 0.50
C ILE A 36 -4.40 -7.46 1.32
N GLN A 37 -4.00 -8.61 0.78
CA GLN A 37 -4.11 -9.90 1.47
C GLN A 37 -3.29 -9.93 2.77
N LEU A 38 -2.06 -9.44 2.75
CA LEU A 38 -1.21 -9.38 3.95
C LEU A 38 -1.83 -8.50 5.03
N ILE A 39 -2.36 -7.33 4.65
CA ILE A 39 -3.03 -6.42 5.59
C ILE A 39 -4.28 -7.08 6.17
N VAL A 40 -5.16 -7.66 5.35
CA VAL A 40 -6.38 -8.34 5.79
C VAL A 40 -6.08 -9.53 6.71
N ASN A 41 -5.02 -10.28 6.45
CA ASN A 41 -4.64 -11.43 7.26
C ASN A 41 -4.05 -11.04 8.63
N LYS A 42 -3.51 -9.83 8.76
CA LYS A 42 -2.79 -9.36 9.95
C LYS A 42 -3.61 -8.42 10.81
N GLN A 43 -4.48 -7.61 10.21
CA GLN A 43 -5.31 -6.66 10.92
C GLN A 43 -6.58 -7.31 11.44
N TYR A 44 -6.96 -6.93 12.66
CA TYR A 44 -8.17 -7.43 13.31
C TYR A 44 -9.44 -6.67 12.89
N ASP A 45 -9.31 -5.47 12.33
CA ASP A 45 -10.43 -4.58 11.99
C ASP A 45 -10.54 -4.35 10.47
N ILE A 46 -11.03 -5.37 9.78
CA ILE A 46 -11.31 -5.30 8.34
C ILE A 46 -12.43 -4.31 8.03
N ASP A 47 -13.39 -4.16 8.93
CA ASP A 47 -14.54 -3.27 8.77
C ASP A 47 -14.09 -1.80 8.67
N ASN A 48 -13.08 -1.41 9.46
CA ASN A 48 -12.45 -0.09 9.37
C ASN A 48 -11.87 0.18 7.97
N PHE A 49 -11.21 -0.80 7.33
CA PHE A 49 -10.67 -0.61 5.98
C PHE A 49 -11.77 -0.48 4.93
N ILE A 50 -12.81 -1.31 5.02
CA ILE A 50 -13.97 -1.23 4.12
C ILE A 50 -14.60 0.16 4.24
N GLN A 51 -14.73 0.67 5.47
CA GLN A 51 -15.26 2.01 5.69
C GLN A 51 -14.36 3.10 5.11
N VAL A 52 -13.04 3.03 5.35
CA VAL A 52 -12.06 3.98 4.81
C VAL A 52 -12.12 4.06 3.28
N ILE A 53 -12.20 2.92 2.61
CA ILE A 53 -12.27 2.86 1.14
C ILE A 53 -13.59 3.47 0.63
N ASN A 54 -14.70 3.21 1.33
CA ASN A 54 -16.01 3.74 0.96
C ASN A 54 -16.19 5.24 1.24
N ASP A 55 -15.54 5.75 2.29
CA ASP A 55 -15.61 7.15 2.71
C ASP A 55 -14.58 8.03 1.95
N GLU A 56 -13.70 7.45 1.14
CA GLU A 56 -12.67 8.16 0.38
C GLU A 56 -13.30 9.04 -0.71
N SER A 57 -12.91 10.33 -0.73
CA SER A 57 -13.52 11.30 -1.63
C SER A 57 -12.92 11.21 -3.03
N PRO A 58 -13.71 11.21 -4.11
CA PRO A 58 -13.14 11.21 -5.48
C PRO A 58 -12.27 12.45 -5.77
N TYR A 59 -12.36 13.51 -4.96
CA TYR A 59 -11.54 14.71 -5.07
C TYR A 59 -10.08 14.54 -4.60
N SER A 60 -9.71 13.43 -3.91
CA SER A 60 -8.32 13.12 -3.54
C SER A 60 -7.52 12.42 -4.65
N ARG A 61 -8.16 12.02 -5.75
CA ARG A 61 -7.59 11.16 -6.80
C ARG A 61 -6.66 11.86 -7.81
N ASN A 62 -5.51 12.32 -7.37
CA ASN A 62 -4.52 13.01 -8.22
C ASN A 62 -3.13 12.35 -8.22
N ARG A 63 -2.98 11.19 -7.59
CA ARG A 63 -1.74 10.42 -7.51
C ARG A 63 -1.72 9.34 -8.58
N TRP A 64 -0.51 8.89 -8.90
CA TRP A 64 -0.28 7.87 -9.93
C TRP A 64 -1.03 6.56 -9.64
N TYR A 65 -1.26 6.25 -8.36
CA TYR A 65 -1.95 5.05 -7.90
C TYR A 65 -3.48 5.20 -7.84
N ASP A 66 -4.04 6.40 -8.04
CA ASP A 66 -5.48 6.64 -7.91
C ASP A 66 -6.29 6.27 -9.17
N GLN A 67 -5.61 5.94 -10.26
CA GLN A 67 -6.25 5.57 -11.54
C GLN A 67 -6.69 4.10 -11.58
N ASP A 68 -6.12 3.27 -10.72
CA ASP A 68 -6.42 1.84 -10.61
C ASP A 68 -7.02 1.58 -9.24
N GLU A 69 -8.20 0.97 -9.20
CA GLU A 69 -8.95 0.76 -7.95
C GLU A 69 -8.25 -0.21 -6.99
N THR A 70 -7.57 -1.23 -7.52
CA THR A 70 -6.84 -2.22 -6.72
C THR A 70 -5.62 -1.57 -6.08
N ILE A 71 -4.83 -0.85 -6.87
CA ILE A 71 -3.62 -0.15 -6.38
C ILE A 71 -4.01 0.94 -5.39
N HIS A 72 -5.06 1.71 -5.69
CA HIS A 72 -5.59 2.72 -4.79
C HIS A 72 -6.01 2.11 -3.45
N SER A 73 -6.79 1.02 -3.47
CA SER A 73 -7.23 0.32 -2.26
C SER A 73 -6.05 -0.15 -1.41
N ALA A 74 -5.05 -0.79 -2.04
CA ALA A 74 -3.84 -1.22 -1.34
C ALA A 74 -3.12 -0.04 -0.65
N VAL A 75 -3.03 1.11 -1.33
CA VAL A 75 -2.38 2.31 -0.79
C VAL A 75 -3.20 2.96 0.34
N GLU A 76 -4.53 3.01 0.23
CA GLU A 76 -5.38 3.50 1.33
C GLU A 76 -5.30 2.59 2.56
N MET A 77 -5.25 1.27 2.36
CA MET A 77 -5.01 0.34 3.47
C MET A 77 -3.65 0.60 4.11
N LEU A 78 -2.58 0.77 3.33
CA LEU A 78 -1.24 1.09 3.85
C LEU A 78 -1.20 2.39 4.67
N LYS A 79 -1.99 3.41 4.30
CA LYS A 79 -2.10 4.67 5.03
C LYS A 79 -2.74 4.51 6.40
N ASN A 80 -3.72 3.62 6.50
CA ASN A 80 -4.61 3.50 7.66
C ASN A 80 -4.28 2.33 8.60
N ILE A 81 -3.17 1.62 8.36
CA ILE A 81 -2.63 0.63 9.32
C ILE A 81 -2.31 1.32 10.65
N ASP A 82 -2.72 0.65 11.72
CA ASP A 82 -2.44 1.05 13.10
C ASP A 82 -0.94 1.14 13.37
N GLU A 83 -0.51 2.23 14.03
CA GLU A 83 0.90 2.52 14.29
C GLU A 83 1.63 1.41 15.07
N THR A 84 0.90 0.61 15.85
CA THR A 84 1.45 -0.53 16.62
C THR A 84 1.83 -1.72 15.74
N GLU A 85 1.13 -1.94 14.63
CA GLU A 85 1.31 -3.08 13.73
C GLU A 85 2.14 -2.72 12.49
N LYS A 86 2.18 -1.42 12.19
CA LYS A 86 2.80 -0.82 11.01
C LYS A 86 4.22 -1.27 10.72
N LYS A 87 5.07 -1.38 11.75
CA LYS A 87 6.48 -1.72 11.54
C LYS A 87 6.67 -3.17 11.09
N GLU A 88 6.03 -4.11 11.78
CA GLU A 88 6.15 -5.54 11.47
C GLU A 88 5.52 -5.84 10.11
N LEU A 89 4.32 -5.30 9.87
CA LEU A 89 3.60 -5.48 8.62
C LEU A 89 4.35 -4.91 7.41
N PHE A 90 4.96 -3.72 7.52
CA PHE A 90 5.77 -3.17 6.44
C PHE A 90 7.04 -3.98 6.16
N GLN A 91 7.65 -4.58 7.18
CA GLN A 91 8.80 -5.46 6.97
C GLN A 91 8.40 -6.76 6.28
N GLU A 92 7.25 -7.33 6.62
CA GLU A 92 6.72 -8.53 5.99
C GLU A 92 6.36 -8.27 4.53
N ILE A 93 5.60 -7.20 4.26
CA ILE A 93 5.28 -6.77 2.90
C ILE A 93 6.56 -6.58 2.10
N LEU A 94 7.52 -5.79 2.60
CA LEU A 94 8.77 -5.55 1.87
C LEU A 94 9.54 -6.84 1.58
N THR A 95 9.56 -7.79 2.52
CA THR A 95 10.19 -9.09 2.32
C THR A 95 9.50 -9.89 1.21
N THR A 96 8.17 -9.92 1.20
CA THR A 96 7.39 -10.54 0.12
C THR A 96 7.71 -9.91 -1.24
N LEU A 97 7.73 -8.57 -1.32
CA LEU A 97 8.01 -7.86 -2.57
C LEU A 97 9.44 -8.08 -3.10
N LEU A 98 10.41 -8.20 -2.21
CA LEU A 98 11.79 -8.51 -2.60
C LEU A 98 11.94 -9.94 -3.13
N ASN A 99 11.05 -10.86 -2.74
CA ASN A 99 11.06 -12.22 -3.27
C ASN A 99 10.43 -12.28 -4.68
N PHE A 100 9.45 -11.44 -5.01
CA PHE A 100 8.90 -11.33 -6.37
C PHE A 100 9.93 -11.02 -7.44
N GLY A 101 10.96 -10.22 -7.12
CA GLY A 101 12.02 -9.89 -8.08
C GLY A 101 13.08 -10.98 -8.27
N ASN A 102 13.00 -12.11 -7.55
CA ASN A 102 13.99 -13.19 -7.55
C ASN A 102 13.46 -14.52 -8.13
N GLU A 103 12.22 -14.55 -8.63
CA GLU A 103 11.61 -15.68 -9.34
C GLU A 103 11.66 -15.49 -10.87
#